data_AF-A0A9X7MYN4-F1
#
_entry.id   AF-A0A9X7MYN4-F1
#
_cell.length_a   1.000
_cell.length_b   1.000
_cell.length_c   1.000
_cell.angle_alpha   90.00
_cell.angle_beta   90.00
_cell.angle_gamma   90.00
#
_symmetry.space_group_name_H-M   'P 1'
#
loop_
_entity.id
_entity.type
_entity.pdbx_description
1 polymer ?
#
loop_
_entity_poly.entity_id
_entity_poly.type
_entity_poly.pdbx_seq_one_letter_code
_entity_poly.pdbx_strand_id
1 'polypeptide(L)'
;MGARQGSAGVTWLLSNWKPLLAGLLLFLAAAGGWHEGRARMDAAWQARWDQHAIQDQQAATAFEARERAEEQRRQLSVNKVIEDADKKIDQVRANADAAADQRVHDAAAKYADRVAAAEAGRESCTAAASKAATEHARVLAELLGEADRLAGIYAEAADESRVRGLACEAAYDGVRSE
;
A
#
# COMPACT_ATOMS: atom_id res chain seq x y z
N MET A 1 -21.54 45.44 83.22
CA MET A 1 -20.42 44.47 83.36
C MET A 1 -19.93 44.13 81.97
N GLY A 2 -18.61 44.20 81.70
CA GLY A 2 -18.01 43.68 80.45
C GLY A 2 -17.35 44.68 79.49
N ALA A 3 -16.64 45.72 79.97
CA ALA A 3 -15.83 46.59 79.11
C ALA A 3 -14.41 46.78 79.67
N ARG A 4 -13.67 45.68 79.86
CA ARG A 4 -12.24 45.69 80.27
C ARG A 4 -11.41 44.59 79.58
N GLN A 5 -11.68 44.29 78.31
CA GLN A 5 -10.79 43.41 77.52
C GLN A 5 -9.98 44.16 76.44
N GLY A 6 -10.32 45.42 76.11
CA GLY A 6 -9.64 46.15 75.03
C GLY A 6 -8.29 46.81 75.39
N SER A 7 -8.11 47.29 76.63
CA SER A 7 -6.96 48.16 76.97
C SER A 7 -5.66 47.41 77.30
N ALA A 8 -5.74 46.21 77.87
CA ALA A 8 -4.58 45.38 78.20
C ALA A 8 -3.89 44.82 76.93
N GLY A 9 -4.68 44.52 75.89
CA GLY A 9 -4.14 44.09 74.60
C GLY A 9 -3.33 45.19 73.90
N VAL A 10 -3.79 46.45 73.99
CA VAL A 10 -3.13 47.60 73.34
C VAL A 10 -1.81 47.98 74.01
N THR A 11 -1.72 47.90 75.34
CA THR A 11 -0.48 48.22 76.08
C THR A 11 0.62 47.17 75.92
N TRP A 12 0.26 45.89 75.83
CA TRP A 12 1.20 44.82 75.52
C TRP A 12 1.76 44.93 74.09
N LEU A 13 0.89 45.28 73.12
CA LEU A 13 1.26 45.50 71.72
C LEU A 13 2.23 46.68 71.58
N LEU A 14 1.96 47.79 72.28
CA LEU A 14 2.82 48.99 72.29
C LEU A 14 4.19 48.75 72.93
N SER A 15 4.33 47.76 73.83
CA SER A 15 5.62 47.42 74.44
C SER A 15 6.44 46.41 73.60
N ASN A 16 5.78 45.53 72.85
CA ASN A 16 6.41 44.45 72.07
C ASN A 16 6.43 44.71 70.55
N TRP A 17 6.13 45.94 70.11
CA TRP A 17 6.06 46.28 68.68
C TRP A 17 7.40 46.10 67.92
N LYS A 18 8.54 46.35 68.58
CA LYS A 18 9.89 46.21 68.00
C LYS A 18 10.22 44.76 67.57
N PRO A 19 10.11 43.74 68.45
CA PRO A 19 10.36 42.36 68.04
C PRO A 19 9.32 41.84 67.03
N LEU A 20 8.07 42.31 67.09
CA LEU A 20 7.05 41.97 66.09
C LEU A 20 7.39 42.53 64.70
N LEU A 21 7.83 43.79 64.61
CA LEU A 21 8.31 44.38 63.35
C LEU A 21 9.55 43.66 62.82
N ALA A 22 10.50 43.32 63.70
CA ALA A 22 11.70 42.58 63.30
C ALA A 22 11.33 41.19 62.75
N GLY A 23 10.43 40.47 63.42
CA GLY A 23 9.91 39.19 62.94
C GLY A 23 9.17 39.30 61.60
N LEU A 24 8.35 40.35 61.43
CA LEU A 24 7.66 40.61 60.17
C LEU A 24 8.63 40.91 59.02
N LEU A 25 9.66 41.72 59.26
CA LEU A 25 10.68 42.03 58.25
C LEU A 25 11.48 40.78 57.85
N LEU A 26 11.85 39.94 58.81
CA LEU A 26 12.51 38.65 58.53
C LEU A 26 11.61 37.71 57.73
N PHE A 27 10.32 37.65 58.07
CA PHE A 27 9.34 36.85 57.33
C PHE A 27 9.18 37.33 55.89
N LEU A 28 9.06 38.64 55.67
CA LEU A 28 8.94 39.23 54.33
C LEU A 28 10.21 39.00 53.49
N ALA A 29 11.40 39.13 54.10
CA ALA A 29 12.66 38.84 53.43
C ALA A 29 12.77 37.35 53.03
N ALA A 30 12.39 36.43 53.94
CA ALA A 30 12.37 35.00 53.66
C ALA A 30 11.34 34.64 52.56
N ALA A 31 10.14 35.23 52.61
CA ALA A 31 9.09 35.02 51.62
C ALA A 31 9.51 35.56 50.23
N GLY A 32 10.13 36.74 50.17
CA GLY A 32 10.68 37.30 48.94
C GLY A 32 11.78 36.44 48.33
N GLY A 33 12.74 35.98 49.15
CA GLY A 33 13.79 35.07 48.72
C GLY A 33 13.26 33.72 48.23
N TRP A 34 12.25 33.16 48.90
CA TRP A 34 11.59 31.92 48.49
C TRP A 34 10.87 32.08 47.14
N HIS A 35 10.12 33.17 46.94
CA HIS A 35 9.38 33.41 45.70
C HIS A 35 10.31 33.60 44.50
N GLU A 36 11.38 34.39 44.66
CA GLU A 36 12.40 34.59 43.64
C GLU A 36 13.15 33.29 43.33
N GLY A 37 13.50 32.52 44.37
CA GLY A 37 14.12 31.20 44.22
C GLY A 37 13.24 30.22 43.45
N ARG A 38 11.94 30.17 43.78
CA ARG A 38 10.95 29.35 43.06
C ARG A 38 10.81 29.78 41.60
N ALA A 39 10.63 31.07 41.34
CA ALA A 39 10.49 31.59 39.98
C ALA A 39 11.71 31.24 39.10
N ARG A 40 12.92 31.34 39.63
CA ARG A 40 14.15 30.94 38.91
C ARG A 40 14.21 29.44 38.66
N MET A 41 13.84 28.62 39.63
CA MET A 41 13.81 27.16 39.48
C MET A 41 12.75 26.74 38.46
N ASP A 42 11.55 27.33 38.52
CA ASP A 42 10.47 27.07 37.57
C ASP A 42 10.89 27.46 36.14
N ALA A 43 11.50 28.64 35.97
CA ALA A 43 12.01 29.08 34.66
C ALA A 43 13.13 28.16 34.12
N ALA A 44 14.07 27.76 34.98
CA ALA A 44 15.15 26.86 34.59
C ALA A 44 14.63 25.46 34.24
N TRP A 45 13.61 24.98 34.95
CA TRP A 45 12.97 23.70 34.68
C TRP A 45 12.17 23.76 33.38
N GLN A 46 11.37 24.81 33.18
CA GLN A 46 10.61 25.02 31.95
C GLN A 46 11.53 25.07 30.72
N ALA A 47 12.64 25.81 30.80
CA ALA A 47 13.60 25.88 29.70
C ALA A 47 14.20 24.51 29.34
N ARG A 48 14.47 23.65 30.34
CA ARG A 48 14.93 22.28 30.10
C ARG A 48 13.85 21.43 29.45
N TRP A 49 12.60 21.54 29.90
CA TRP A 49 11.47 20.83 29.29
C TRP A 49 11.22 21.25 27.86
N ASP A 50 11.23 22.55 27.58
CA ASP A 50 11.02 23.06 26.22
C ASP A 50 12.13 22.57 25.29
N GLN A 51 13.39 22.57 25.77
CA GLN A 51 14.52 22.02 25.02
C GLN A 51 14.36 20.52 24.76
N HIS A 52 13.96 19.75 25.76
CA HIS A 52 13.68 18.32 25.60
C HIS A 52 12.52 18.07 24.64
N ALA A 53 11.43 18.83 24.73
CA ALA A 53 10.28 18.70 23.84
C ALA A 53 10.66 18.96 22.37
N ILE A 54 11.52 19.97 22.12
CA ILE A 54 12.04 20.24 20.77
C ILE A 54 12.91 19.08 20.30
N GLN A 55 13.81 18.57 21.14
CA GLN A 55 14.68 17.43 20.79
C GLN A 55 13.86 16.17 20.50
N ASP A 56 12.86 15.88 21.33
CA ASP A 56 11.96 14.75 21.15
C ASP A 56 11.14 14.89 19.86
N GLN A 57 10.64 16.09 19.56
CA GLN A 57 9.92 16.34 18.30
C GLN A 57 10.84 16.18 17.08
N GLN A 58 12.07 16.66 17.14
CA GLN A 58 13.07 16.48 16.08
C GLN A 58 13.43 15.00 15.90
N ALA A 59 13.61 14.26 16.99
CA ALA A 59 13.88 12.83 16.94
C ALA A 59 12.69 12.05 16.35
N ALA A 60 11.46 12.37 16.77
CA ALA A 60 10.23 11.76 16.25
C ALA A 60 10.04 12.01 14.75
N THR A 61 10.20 13.27 14.31
CA THR A 61 10.08 13.63 12.89
C THR A 61 11.18 13.01 12.02
N ALA A 62 12.42 12.94 12.51
CA ALA A 62 13.51 12.27 11.82
C ALA A 62 13.26 10.75 11.70
N PHE A 63 12.73 10.13 12.76
CA PHE A 63 12.34 8.73 12.75
C PHE A 63 11.22 8.47 11.73
N GLU A 64 10.13 9.26 11.77
CA GLU A 64 9.02 9.13 10.82
C GLU A 64 9.50 9.30 9.37
N ALA A 65 10.36 10.29 9.11
CA ALA A 65 10.92 10.52 7.78
C ALA A 65 11.76 9.33 7.29
N ARG A 66 12.56 8.71 8.18
CA ARG A 66 13.35 7.52 7.86
C ARG A 66 12.45 6.33 7.51
N GLU A 67 11.45 6.06 8.34
CA GLU A 67 10.53 4.93 8.13
C GLU A 67 9.69 5.14 6.86
N ARG A 68 9.18 6.36 6.62
CA ARG A 68 8.46 6.67 5.36
C ARG A 68 9.34 6.58 4.13
N ALA A 69 10.62 6.93 4.22
CA ALA A 69 11.55 6.74 3.11
C ALA A 69 11.75 5.25 2.80
N GLU A 70 11.87 4.40 3.84
CA GLU A 70 11.98 2.95 3.66
C GLU A 70 10.71 2.34 3.06
N GLU A 71 9.54 2.75 3.55
CA GLU A 71 8.25 2.35 2.99
C GLU A 71 8.11 2.75 1.52
N GLN A 72 8.46 4.00 1.17
CA GLN A 72 8.41 4.48 -0.21
C GLN A 72 9.34 3.70 -1.13
N ARG A 73 10.55 3.34 -0.67
CA ARG A 73 11.46 2.50 -1.47
C ARG A 73 10.84 1.13 -1.78
N ARG A 74 10.23 0.48 -0.77
CA ARG A 74 9.52 -0.80 -0.92
C ARG A 74 8.33 -0.69 -1.87
N GLN A 75 7.54 0.38 -1.75
CA GLN A 75 6.44 0.60 -2.68
C GLN A 75 6.93 0.81 -4.12
N LEU A 76 8.02 1.56 -4.31
CA LEU A 76 8.58 1.78 -5.64
C LEU A 76 9.13 0.51 -6.29
N SER A 77 9.73 -0.42 -5.52
CA SER A 77 10.18 -1.69 -6.06
C SER A 77 9.01 -2.56 -6.53
N VAL A 78 7.96 -2.65 -5.72
CA VAL A 78 6.72 -3.38 -6.09
C VAL A 78 6.02 -2.73 -7.28
N ASN A 79 5.92 -1.40 -7.33
CA ASN A 79 5.28 -0.70 -8.44
C ASN A 79 5.98 -0.97 -9.78
N LYS A 80 7.31 -1.07 -9.80
CA LYS A 80 8.05 -1.44 -11.01
C LYS A 80 7.72 -2.86 -11.47
N VAL A 81 7.61 -3.80 -10.53
CA VAL A 81 7.22 -5.19 -10.83
C VAL A 81 5.81 -5.22 -11.45
N ILE A 82 4.88 -4.45 -10.91
CA ILE A 82 3.52 -4.32 -11.46
C ILE A 82 3.57 -3.76 -12.88
N GLU A 83 4.29 -2.65 -13.10
CA GLU A 83 4.39 -2.02 -14.43
C GLU A 83 5.01 -2.96 -15.47
N ASP A 84 6.05 -3.70 -15.11
CA ASP A 84 6.69 -4.68 -15.98
C ASP A 84 5.79 -5.89 -16.26
N ALA A 85 4.98 -6.30 -15.29
CA ALA A 85 4.01 -7.38 -15.45
C ALA A 85 2.88 -6.96 -16.38
N ASP A 86 2.34 -5.76 -16.22
CA ASP A 86 1.28 -5.22 -17.08
C ASP A 86 1.74 -5.15 -18.54
N LYS A 87 2.95 -4.62 -18.80
CA LYS A 87 3.56 -4.60 -20.14
C LYS A 87 3.68 -6.00 -20.76
N LYS A 88 4.07 -7.00 -19.96
CA LYS A 88 4.17 -8.40 -20.42
C LYS A 88 2.81 -9.01 -20.70
N ILE A 89 1.79 -8.73 -19.88
CA ILE A 89 0.41 -9.18 -20.11
C ILE A 89 -0.11 -8.57 -21.42
N ASP A 90 0.09 -7.27 -21.64
CA ASP A 90 -0.33 -6.61 -22.87
C ASP A 90 0.37 -7.23 -24.10
N GLN A 91 1.65 -7.59 -23.97
CA GLN A 91 2.38 -8.29 -25.02
C GLN A 91 1.84 -9.71 -25.26
N VAL A 92 1.50 -10.46 -24.21
CA VAL A 92 0.88 -11.79 -24.34
C VAL A 92 -0.44 -11.69 -25.09
N ARG A 93 -1.29 -10.72 -24.74
CA ARG A 93 -2.57 -10.48 -25.43
C ARG A 93 -2.37 -10.10 -26.89
N ALA A 94 -1.46 -9.17 -27.18
CA ALA A 94 -1.16 -8.76 -28.55
C ALA A 94 -0.62 -9.93 -29.39
N ASN A 95 0.20 -10.80 -28.79
CA ASN A 95 0.70 -12.01 -29.45
C ASN A 95 -0.42 -13.04 -29.66
N ALA A 96 -1.34 -13.21 -28.71
CA ALA A 96 -2.50 -14.08 -28.84
C ALA A 96 -3.43 -13.60 -29.97
N ASP A 97 -3.70 -12.30 -30.06
CA ASP A 97 -4.46 -11.70 -31.16
C ASP A 97 -3.78 -11.92 -32.52
N ALA A 98 -2.44 -11.82 -32.58
CA ALA A 98 -1.68 -12.10 -33.80
C ALA A 98 -1.60 -13.60 -34.13
N ALA A 99 -1.62 -14.47 -33.11
CA ALA A 99 -1.52 -15.92 -33.22
C ALA A 99 -2.88 -16.62 -33.31
N ALA A 100 -4.00 -15.88 -33.22
CA ALA A 100 -5.32 -16.28 -33.73
C ALA A 100 -5.25 -16.40 -35.26
N ASP A 101 -4.37 -17.27 -35.71
CA ASP A 101 -3.91 -17.43 -37.06
C ASP A 101 -5.02 -18.17 -37.78
N GLN A 102 -5.84 -17.42 -38.51
CA GLN A 102 -6.90 -17.93 -39.40
C GLN A 102 -6.39 -19.04 -40.33
N ARG A 103 -5.08 -19.22 -40.47
CA ARG A 103 -4.42 -20.28 -41.23
C ARG A 103 -4.92 -21.69 -40.91
N VAL A 104 -5.16 -22.07 -39.66
CA VAL A 104 -5.64 -23.44 -39.35
C VAL A 104 -7.10 -23.60 -39.77
N HIS A 105 -7.95 -22.62 -39.42
CA HIS A 105 -9.35 -22.57 -39.85
C HIS A 105 -9.48 -22.56 -41.38
N ASP A 106 -8.72 -21.70 -42.06
CA ASP A 106 -8.70 -21.58 -43.52
C ASP A 106 -8.16 -22.84 -44.19
N ALA A 107 -7.15 -23.50 -43.60
CA ALA A 107 -6.63 -24.76 -44.10
C ALA A 107 -7.66 -25.88 -43.96
N ALA A 108 -8.39 -25.93 -42.84
CA ALA A 108 -9.46 -26.87 -42.60
C ALA A 108 -10.64 -26.66 -43.56
N ALA A 109 -11.06 -25.41 -43.76
CA ALA A 109 -12.10 -25.04 -44.73
C ALA A 109 -11.69 -25.41 -46.16
N LYS A 110 -10.46 -25.05 -46.58
CA LYS A 110 -9.93 -25.41 -47.90
C LYS A 110 -9.83 -26.93 -48.10
N TYR A 111 -9.53 -27.68 -47.04
CA TYR A 111 -9.53 -29.14 -47.11
C TYR A 111 -10.94 -29.70 -47.33
N ALA A 112 -11.93 -29.23 -46.57
CA ALA A 112 -13.33 -29.62 -46.76
C ALA A 112 -13.83 -29.28 -48.17
N ASP A 113 -13.50 -28.10 -48.69
CA ASP A 113 -13.85 -27.68 -50.05
C ASP A 113 -13.22 -28.58 -51.12
N ARG A 114 -11.96 -28.99 -50.92
CA ARG A 114 -11.27 -29.93 -51.84
C ARG A 114 -11.92 -31.30 -51.83
N VAL A 115 -12.34 -31.79 -50.67
CA VAL A 115 -13.08 -33.06 -50.57
C VAL A 115 -14.42 -32.92 -51.29
N ALA A 116 -15.19 -31.87 -51.03
CA ALA A 116 -16.46 -31.62 -51.70
C ALA A 116 -16.31 -31.58 -53.23
N ALA A 117 -15.29 -30.87 -53.74
CA ALA A 117 -15.01 -30.80 -55.17
C ALA A 117 -14.61 -32.16 -55.77
N ALA A 118 -13.83 -32.97 -55.06
CA ALA A 118 -13.44 -34.31 -55.50
C ALA A 118 -14.62 -35.29 -55.51
N GLU A 119 -15.56 -35.15 -54.57
CA GLU A 119 -16.73 -36.02 -54.42
C GLU A 119 -17.86 -35.67 -55.39
N ALA A 120 -17.95 -34.42 -55.86
CA ALA A 120 -19.01 -33.93 -56.77
C ALA A 120 -19.03 -34.62 -58.16
N GLY A 121 -17.90 -35.18 -58.60
CA GLY A 121 -17.77 -35.84 -59.91
C GLY A 121 -17.98 -37.36 -59.89
N ARG A 122 -18.36 -37.97 -58.76
CA ARG A 122 -18.45 -39.43 -58.65
C ARG A 122 -19.75 -40.03 -59.19
N GLU A 123 -19.63 -41.25 -59.74
CA GLU A 123 -20.68 -42.08 -60.34
C GLU A 123 -21.90 -42.32 -59.42
N SER A 124 -23.08 -42.50 -60.02
CA SER A 124 -24.37 -42.63 -59.30
C SER A 124 -24.41 -43.77 -58.29
N CYS A 125 -23.69 -44.86 -58.54
CA CYS A 125 -23.60 -46.01 -57.64
C CYS A 125 -22.89 -45.69 -56.31
N THR A 126 -22.13 -44.59 -56.26
CA THR A 126 -21.37 -44.16 -55.07
C THR A 126 -21.86 -42.86 -54.45
N ALA A 127 -22.91 -42.24 -55.01
CA ALA A 127 -23.38 -40.91 -54.61
C ALA A 127 -23.66 -40.76 -53.11
N ALA A 128 -24.22 -41.78 -52.45
CA ALA A 128 -24.48 -41.75 -51.01
C ALA A 128 -23.19 -41.73 -50.19
N ALA A 129 -22.18 -42.49 -50.59
CA ALA A 129 -20.87 -42.52 -49.94
C ALA A 129 -20.12 -41.19 -50.16
N SER A 130 -20.18 -40.62 -51.37
CA SER A 130 -19.59 -39.32 -51.69
C SER A 130 -20.20 -38.19 -50.85
N LYS A 131 -21.53 -38.23 -50.67
CA LYS A 131 -22.25 -37.28 -49.79
C LYS A 131 -21.78 -37.42 -48.34
N ALA A 132 -21.71 -38.65 -47.82
CA ALA A 132 -21.22 -38.89 -46.46
C ALA A 132 -19.78 -38.38 -46.27
N ALA A 133 -18.88 -38.65 -47.22
CA ALA A 133 -17.50 -38.18 -47.18
C ALA A 133 -17.40 -36.65 -47.10
N THR A 134 -18.23 -35.93 -47.86
CA THR A 134 -18.30 -34.46 -47.82
C THR A 134 -18.77 -33.95 -46.47
N GLU A 135 -19.84 -34.53 -45.91
CA GLU A 135 -20.35 -34.15 -44.59
C GLU A 135 -19.33 -34.42 -43.48
N HIS A 136 -18.65 -35.57 -43.51
CA HIS A 136 -17.61 -35.88 -42.54
C HIS A 136 -16.41 -34.92 -42.62
N ALA A 137 -15.98 -34.55 -43.82
CA ALA A 137 -14.91 -33.58 -44.00
C ALA A 137 -15.30 -32.19 -43.46
N ARG A 138 -16.55 -31.77 -43.64
CA ARG A 138 -17.08 -30.53 -43.07
C ARG A 138 -17.08 -30.55 -41.54
N VAL A 139 -17.61 -31.61 -40.93
CA VAL A 139 -17.64 -31.76 -39.46
C VAL A 139 -16.22 -31.78 -38.89
N LEU A 140 -15.28 -32.49 -39.53
CA LEU A 140 -13.88 -32.50 -39.11
C LEU A 140 -13.25 -31.10 -39.19
N ALA A 141 -13.55 -30.34 -40.25
CA ALA A 141 -13.03 -28.98 -40.38
C ALA A 141 -13.58 -28.05 -39.29
N GLU A 142 -14.86 -28.16 -38.96
CA GLU A 142 -15.50 -27.40 -37.88
C GLU A 142 -14.93 -27.77 -36.49
N LEU A 143 -14.79 -29.07 -36.20
CA LEU A 143 -14.19 -29.54 -34.95
C LEU A 143 -12.73 -29.10 -34.80
N LEU A 144 -11.95 -29.14 -35.88
CA LEU A 144 -10.55 -28.72 -35.85
C LEU A 144 -10.44 -27.21 -35.63
N GLY A 145 -11.30 -26.41 -36.29
CA GLY A 145 -11.36 -24.97 -36.09
C GLY A 145 -11.74 -24.59 -34.65
N GLU A 146 -12.72 -25.28 -34.08
CA GLU A 146 -13.13 -25.04 -32.69
C GLU A 146 -12.06 -25.48 -31.68
N ALA A 147 -11.40 -26.61 -31.92
CA ALA A 147 -10.31 -27.09 -31.07
C ALA A 147 -9.12 -26.11 -31.07
N ASP A 148 -8.74 -25.58 -32.24
CA ASP A 148 -7.68 -24.59 -32.38
C ASP A 148 -8.03 -23.28 -31.67
N ARG A 149 -9.26 -22.80 -31.84
CA ARG A 149 -9.78 -21.62 -31.14
C ARG A 149 -9.70 -21.78 -29.61
N LEU A 150 -10.13 -22.93 -29.09
CA LEU A 150 -10.05 -23.22 -27.65
C LEU A 150 -8.60 -23.34 -27.18
N ALA A 151 -7.73 -23.96 -27.96
CA ALA A 151 -6.31 -24.06 -27.65
C ALA A 151 -5.66 -22.67 -27.51
N GLY A 152 -6.01 -21.73 -28.39
CA GLY A 152 -5.58 -20.33 -28.29
C GLY A 152 -6.02 -19.65 -26.99
N ILE A 153 -7.30 -19.79 -26.61
CA ILE A 153 -7.83 -19.22 -25.36
C ILE A 153 -7.11 -19.79 -24.13
N TYR A 154 -6.87 -21.10 -24.10
CA TYR A 154 -6.17 -21.72 -22.99
C TYR A 154 -4.69 -21.33 -22.93
N ALA A 155 -4.04 -21.18 -24.09
CA ALA A 155 -2.66 -20.71 -24.16
C ALA A 155 -2.53 -19.27 -23.64
N GLU A 156 -3.40 -18.35 -24.08
CA GLU A 156 -3.43 -16.98 -23.60
C GLU A 156 -3.65 -16.91 -22.08
N ALA A 157 -4.65 -17.64 -21.56
CA ALA A 157 -4.92 -17.69 -20.13
C ALA A 157 -3.75 -18.26 -19.31
N ALA A 158 -3.07 -19.28 -19.84
CA ALA A 158 -1.90 -19.89 -19.21
C ALA A 158 -0.71 -18.92 -19.19
N ASP A 159 -0.44 -18.22 -20.31
CA ASP A 159 0.64 -17.25 -20.41
C ASP A 159 0.38 -16.03 -19.51
N GLU A 160 -0.84 -15.50 -19.45
CA GLU A 160 -1.22 -14.47 -18.49
C GLU A 160 -0.99 -14.92 -17.05
N SER A 161 -1.45 -16.13 -16.70
CA SER A 161 -1.30 -16.69 -15.35
C SER A 161 0.17 -16.84 -14.98
N ARG A 162 1.00 -17.26 -15.94
CA ARG A 162 2.45 -17.38 -15.76
C ARG A 162 3.11 -16.03 -15.51
N VAL A 163 2.76 -15.00 -16.30
CA VAL A 163 3.30 -13.64 -16.09
C VAL A 163 2.92 -13.11 -14.70
N ARG A 164 1.67 -13.28 -14.28
CA ARG A 164 1.21 -12.89 -12.93
C ARG A 164 1.95 -13.64 -11.83
N GLY A 165 2.15 -14.95 -11.99
CA GLY A 165 2.92 -15.76 -11.03
C GLY A 165 4.36 -15.29 -10.89
N LEU A 166 5.05 -15.06 -12.00
CA LEU A 166 6.42 -14.52 -11.99
C LEU A 166 6.49 -13.11 -11.39
N ALA A 167 5.46 -12.29 -11.59
CA ALA A 167 5.37 -10.98 -10.95
C ALA A 167 5.22 -11.09 -9.43
N CYS A 168 4.41 -12.03 -8.92
CA CYS A 168 4.31 -12.30 -7.49
C CYS A 168 5.66 -12.74 -6.89
N GLU A 169 6.37 -13.64 -7.55
CA GLU A 169 7.70 -14.09 -7.12
C GLU A 169 8.70 -12.92 -7.11
N ALA A 170 8.75 -12.12 -8.18
CA ALA A 170 9.64 -10.97 -8.29
C ALA A 170 9.33 -9.89 -7.24
N ALA A 171 8.06 -9.63 -6.93
CA ALA A 171 7.66 -8.71 -5.88
C ALA A 171 8.10 -9.22 -4.50
N TYR A 172 7.94 -10.51 -4.23
CA TYR A 172 8.39 -11.11 -2.98
C TYR A 172 9.91 -11.06 -2.84
N ASP A 173 10.66 -11.42 -3.88
CA ASP A 173 12.12 -11.32 -3.87
C ASP A 173 12.60 -9.87 -3.72
N GLY A 174 11.92 -8.92 -4.35
CA GLY A 174 12.20 -7.50 -4.22
C GLY A 174 12.02 -6.96 -2.81
N VAL A 175 11.12 -7.53 -2.01
CA VAL A 175 10.93 -7.18 -0.58
C VAL A 175 11.88 -7.98 0.32
N ARG A 176 12.21 -9.23 -0.03
CA ARG A 176 13.07 -10.12 0.76
C ARG A 176 14.57 -9.84 0.62
N SER A 177 15.02 -9.37 -0.55
CA SER A 177 16.44 -9.10 -0.82
C SER A 177 16.95 -7.77 -0.25
N GLU A 178 16.07 -7.00 0.40
CA GLU A 178 16.41 -5.79 1.16
C GLU A 178 16.86 -6.10 2.59
#